data_AF-A0A3M3RQZ4-F1
#
_entry.id   AF-A0A3M3RQZ4-F1
#
_cell.length_a   1.000
_cell.length_b   1.000
_cell.length_c   1.000
_cell.angle_alpha   90.00
_cell.angle_beta   90.00
_cell.angle_gamma   90.00
#
_symmetry.space_group_name_H-M   'P 1'
#
loop_
_entity.id
_entity.type
_entity.pdbx_description
1 polymer ?
#
loop_
_entity_poly.entity_id
_entity_poly.type
_entity_poly.pdbx_seq_one_letter_code
_entity_poly.pdbx_strand_id
1 'polypeptide(L)'
;MMTTTTSPDARWTRRRTEKQRRLQQVRALADGVVLPTDKIVAALEALLVSGDRVVLEGNNQKQADFLSRALAKVDPGKVHDLHMIMPSVGRSEH
;
A
#
# COMPACT_ATOMS: atom_id res chain seq x y z
N MET A 1 38.05 16.26 -13.99
CA MET A 1 36.94 16.84 -13.20
C MET A 1 36.29 15.71 -12.43
N MET A 2 36.47 15.64 -11.11
CA MET A 2 35.81 14.65 -10.25
C MET A 2 34.48 15.25 -9.78
N THR A 3 33.37 14.74 -10.28
CA THR A 3 32.03 15.11 -9.80
C THR A 3 31.78 14.40 -8.47
N THR A 4 31.90 15.14 -7.38
CA THR A 4 31.49 14.64 -6.06
C THR A 4 29.97 14.47 -6.06
N THR A 5 29.52 13.22 -6.04
CA THR A 5 28.09 12.91 -5.89
C THR A 5 27.70 13.13 -4.44
N THR A 6 27.24 14.34 -4.11
CA THR A 6 26.67 14.64 -2.79
C THR A 6 25.41 13.80 -2.59
N SER A 7 25.51 12.75 -1.79
CA SER A 7 24.35 11.92 -1.45
C SER A 7 23.41 12.74 -0.56
N PRO A 8 22.09 12.75 -0.85
CA PRO A 8 21.12 13.49 -0.04
C PRO A 8 21.10 12.94 1.38
N ASP A 9 21.09 13.84 2.37
CA ASP A 9 21.07 13.50 3.80
C ASP A 9 19.91 12.52 4.11
N ALA A 10 20.24 11.45 4.84
CA ALA A 10 19.34 10.35 5.17
C ALA A 10 18.05 10.82 5.86
N ARG A 11 18.10 11.96 6.57
CA ARG A 11 16.92 12.57 7.21
C ARG A 11 15.85 12.98 6.20
N TRP A 12 16.25 13.48 5.03
CA TRP A 12 15.33 13.97 3.99
C TRP A 12 14.86 12.86 3.05
N THR A 13 15.52 11.70 3.03
CA THR A 13 15.18 10.58 2.14
C THR A 13 14.31 9.52 2.81
N ARG A 14 14.01 9.63 4.11
CA ARG A 14 13.29 8.61 4.89
C ARG A 14 12.04 8.05 4.22
N ARG A 15 11.15 8.90 3.68
CA ARG A 15 9.92 8.46 2.99
C ARG A 15 10.21 7.72 1.68
N ARG A 16 11.24 8.17 0.93
CA ARG A 16 11.67 7.54 -0.31
C ARG A 16 12.28 6.17 -0.04
N THR A 17 13.13 6.07 0.98
CA THR A 17 13.75 4.81 1.41
C THR A 17 12.70 3.82 1.86
N GLU A 18 11.70 4.25 2.65
CA GLU A 18 10.60 3.38 3.08
C GLU A 18 9.74 2.90 1.91
N LYS A 19 9.40 3.79 0.96
CA LYS A 19 8.72 3.38 -0.28
C LYS A 19 9.52 2.33 -1.04
N GLN A 20 10.83 2.53 -1.17
CA GLN A 20 11.70 1.59 -1.88
C GLN A 20 11.74 0.22 -1.17
N ARG A 21 11.82 0.21 0.16
CA ARG A 21 11.78 -1.01 0.97
C ARG A 21 10.50 -1.81 0.71
N ARG A 22 9.34 -1.15 0.73
CA ARG A 22 8.03 -1.77 0.47
C ARG A 22 7.91 -2.31 -0.96
N LEU A 23 8.37 -1.54 -1.95
CA LEU A 23 8.38 -1.98 -3.36
C LEU A 23 9.26 -3.20 -3.59
N GLN A 24 10.38 -3.32 -2.87
CA GLN A 24 11.24 -4.49 -2.93
C GLN A 24 10.54 -5.75 -2.40
N GLN A 25 9.72 -5.64 -1.35
CA GLN A 25 9.01 -6.77 -0.75
C GLN A 25 7.98 -7.40 -1.71
N VAL A 26 7.35 -6.60 -2.56
CA VAL A 26 6.35 -7.10 -3.54
C VAL A 26 6.91 -7.43 -4.91
N ARG A 27 8.21 -7.22 -5.15
CA ARG A 27 8.79 -7.42 -6.48
C ARG A 27 8.66 -8.87 -6.99
N ALA A 28 8.64 -9.86 -6.09
CA ALA A 28 8.41 -11.26 -6.45
C ALA A 28 6.93 -11.60 -6.68
N LEU A 29 6.01 -10.72 -6.25
CA LEU A 29 4.58 -10.88 -6.40
C LEU A 29 4.04 -10.17 -7.64
N ALA A 30 4.74 -9.14 -8.14
CA ALA A 30 4.35 -8.32 -9.27
C ALA A 30 5.15 -8.65 -10.55
N ASP A 31 4.52 -8.45 -11.70
CA ASP A 31 5.19 -8.35 -13.00
C ASP A 31 5.26 -6.87 -13.40
N GLY A 32 6.41 -6.23 -13.13
CA GLY A 32 6.57 -4.79 -13.29
C GLY A 32 5.59 -4.00 -12.42
N VAL A 33 4.56 -3.43 -13.04
CA VAL A 33 3.49 -2.66 -12.38
C VAL A 33 2.20 -3.47 -12.18
N VAL A 34 2.16 -4.71 -12.68
CA VAL A 34 0.97 -5.56 -12.65
C VAL A 34 1.03 -6.48 -11.42
N LEU A 35 0.03 -6.38 -10.55
CA LEU A 35 -0.19 -7.31 -9.46
C LEU A 35 -1.30 -8.31 -9.83
N PRO A 36 -1.02 -9.62 -9.87
CA PRO A 36 -2.05 -10.64 -10.06
C PRO A 36 -3.11 -10.59 -8.97
N THR A 37 -4.38 -10.74 -9.36
CA THR A 37 -5.55 -10.68 -8.48
C THR A 37 -5.49 -11.66 -7.31
N ASP A 38 -4.97 -12.87 -7.54
CA ASP A 38 -4.79 -13.93 -6.56
C ASP A 38 -3.70 -13.61 -5.52
N LYS A 39 -2.77 -12.71 -5.85
CA LYS A 39 -1.69 -12.27 -4.96
C LYS A 39 -2.01 -10.98 -4.20
N ILE A 40 -3.20 -10.40 -4.39
CA ILE A 40 -3.50 -9.07 -3.85
C ILE A 40 -3.40 -8.99 -2.33
N VAL A 41 -3.86 -10.03 -1.61
CA VAL A 41 -3.83 -10.04 -0.13
C VAL A 41 -2.39 -10.06 0.37
N ALA A 42 -1.55 -10.93 -0.19
CA ALA A 42 -0.13 -10.99 0.13
C ALA A 42 0.60 -9.67 -0.23
N ALA A 43 0.20 -9.02 -1.32
CA ALA A 43 0.76 -7.72 -1.69
C ALA A 43 0.34 -6.62 -0.72
N LEU A 44 -0.92 -6.58 -0.27
CA LEU A 44 -1.40 -5.64 0.74
C LEU A 44 -0.68 -5.83 2.07
N GLU A 45 -0.50 -7.09 2.52
CA GLU A 45 0.26 -7.44 3.72
C GLU A 45 1.73 -6.99 3.66
N ALA A 46 2.33 -6.96 2.47
CA ALA A 46 3.71 -6.54 2.28
C ALA A 46 3.86 -5.02 2.10
N LEU A 47 2.86 -4.34 1.52
CA LEU A 47 2.90 -2.91 1.22
C LEU A 47 2.42 -2.03 2.37
N LEU A 48 1.41 -2.50 3.11
CA LEU A 48 0.84 -1.79 4.25
C LEU A 48 1.61 -2.15 5.52
N VAL A 49 1.77 -1.16 6.38
CA VAL A 49 2.34 -1.32 7.71
C VAL A 49 1.33 -0.84 8.73
N SER A 50 1.25 -1.50 9.88
CA SER A 50 0.35 -1.09 10.95
C SER A 50 0.54 0.39 11.32
N GLY A 51 -0.57 1.11 11.49
CA GLY A 51 -0.57 2.56 11.71
C GLY A 51 -0.49 3.42 10.44
N ASP A 52 -0.40 2.82 9.25
CA ASP A 52 -0.41 3.58 8.00
C ASP A 52 -1.72 4.35 7.82
N ARG A 53 -1.61 5.52 7.18
CA ARG A 53 -2.76 6.30 6.70
C ARG A 53 -3.12 5.83 5.30
N VAL A 54 -4.25 5.14 5.18
CA VAL A 54 -4.67 4.50 3.93
C VAL A 54 -5.90 5.22 3.39
N VAL A 55 -5.77 5.79 2.20
CA VAL A 55 -6.91 6.32 1.45
C VAL A 55 -7.55 5.16 0.70
N LEU A 56 -8.82 4.89 0.98
CA LEU A 56 -9.61 3.91 0.24
C LEU A 56 -10.69 4.67 -0.54
N GLU A 57 -10.47 4.83 -1.84
CA GLU A 57 -11.38 5.60 -2.70
C GLU A 57 -12.65 4.83 -3.02
N GLY A 58 -13.73 5.07 -2.28
CA GLY A 58 -15.08 4.67 -2.67
C GLY A 58 -15.76 5.78 -3.48
N ASN A 59 -15.94 5.59 -4.78
CA ASN A 59 -16.96 6.32 -5.53
C ASN A 59 -18.00 5.32 -6.09
N ASN A 60 -19.25 5.78 -6.20
CA ASN A 60 -20.41 4.95 -6.55
C ASN A 60 -20.39 4.37 -7.99
N GLN A 61 -19.29 4.50 -8.76
CA GLN A 61 -19.30 4.11 -10.17
C GLN A 61 -18.08 3.37 -10.71
N LYS A 62 -17.14 2.88 -9.88
CA LYS A 62 -16.38 1.61 -10.02
C LYS A 62 -14.98 1.73 -9.41
N GLN A 63 -14.56 0.65 -8.72
CA GLN A 63 -13.16 0.22 -8.49
C GLN A 63 -12.44 0.50 -7.16
N ALA A 64 -13.12 0.46 -6.01
CA ALA A 64 -12.44 0.01 -4.78
C ALA A 64 -13.12 -1.12 -4.02
N ASP A 65 -14.24 -1.64 -4.51
CA ASP A 65 -14.92 -2.81 -3.90
C ASP A 65 -14.01 -4.05 -3.91
N PHE A 66 -13.21 -4.25 -4.96
CA PHE A 66 -12.19 -5.31 -4.98
C PHE A 66 -11.12 -5.13 -3.91
N LEU A 67 -10.50 -3.95 -3.83
CA LEU A 67 -9.43 -3.66 -2.86
C LEU A 67 -9.94 -3.62 -1.42
N SER A 68 -11.16 -3.12 -1.20
CA SER A 68 -11.82 -3.13 0.10
C SER A 68 -12.06 -4.55 0.60
N ARG A 69 -12.63 -5.43 -0.25
CA ARG A 69 -12.82 -6.85 0.09
C ARG A 69 -11.50 -7.60 0.25
N ALA A 70 -10.47 -7.24 -0.51
CA ALA A 70 -9.13 -7.81 -0.35
C ALA A 70 -8.49 -7.37 0.98
N LEU A 71 -8.60 -6.08 1.33
CA LEU A 71 -8.11 -5.54 2.58
C LEU A 71 -8.81 -6.18 3.79
N ALA A 72 -10.10 -6.47 3.69
CA ALA A 72 -10.84 -7.19 4.73
C ALA A 72 -10.38 -8.65 4.94
N LYS A 73 -9.61 -9.23 4.01
CA LYS A 73 -9.05 -10.59 4.10
C LYS A 73 -7.60 -10.62 4.60
N VAL A 74 -6.98 -9.45 4.80
CA VAL A 74 -5.61 -9.34 5.31
C VAL A 74 -5.55 -9.83 6.76
N ASP A 75 -4.45 -10.49 7.12
CA ASP A 75 -4.21 -10.92 8.49
C ASP A 75 -4.05 -9.71 9.44
N PRO A 76 -4.96 -9.52 10.43
CA PRO A 76 -4.87 -8.42 11.39
C PRO A 76 -3.65 -8.54 12.31
N GLY A 77 -3.04 -9.73 12.44
CA GLY A 77 -1.76 -9.90 13.14
C GLY A 77 -0.57 -9.28 12.41
N LYS A 78 -0.71 -9.02 11.10
CA LYS A 78 0.34 -8.38 10.27
C LYS A 78 0.06 -6.90 10.00
N VAL A 79 -1.21 -6.56 9.76
CA VAL A 79 -1.64 -5.20 9.42
C VAL A 79 -2.82 -4.81 10.29
N HIS A 80 -2.62 -3.82 11.16
CA HIS A 80 -3.64 -3.33 12.09
C HIS A 80 -3.51 -1.82 12.32
N ASP A 81 -4.45 -1.22 13.06
CA ASP A 81 -4.45 0.21 13.40
C ASP A 81 -4.34 1.17 12.20
N LEU A 82 -4.85 0.74 11.04
CA LEU A 82 -4.85 1.58 9.84
C LEU A 82 -5.77 2.80 10.04
N HIS A 83 -5.23 3.98 9.75
CA HIS A 83 -6.05 5.19 9.72
C HIS A 83 -6.67 5.33 8.34
N MET A 84 -7.91 4.87 8.21
CA MET A 84 -8.66 4.88 6.96
C MET A 84 -9.18 6.29 6.64
N ILE A 85 -8.94 6.74 5.41
CA ILE A 85 -9.47 7.99 4.85
C ILE A 85 -10.42 7.61 3.71
N MET A 86 -11.73 7.76 3.93
CA MET A 86 -12.78 7.35 3.00
C MET A 86 -13.70 8.53 2.68
N PRO A 87 -13.79 8.99 1.42
CA PRO A 87 -14.66 10.11 1.04
C PRO A 87 -16.16 9.80 1.18
N SER A 88 -16.53 8.54 1.01
CA SER A 88 -17.89 8.02 1.18
C SER A 88 -17.81 6.68 1.90
N VAL A 89 -18.53 6.54 3.01
CA VAL A 89 -18.72 5.26 3.68
C VAL A 89 -20.08 4.73 3.22
N GLY A 90 -20.08 3.95 2.15
CA GLY A 90 -21.27 3.20 1.74
C GLY A 90 -21.65 2.22 2.85
N ARG A 91 -22.88 2.28 3.34
CA ARG A 91 -23.41 1.30 4.28
C ARG A 91 -23.38 -0.08 3.62
N SER A 92 -22.94 -1.11 4.32
CA SER A 92 -23.08 -2.49 3.90
C SER A 92 -24.56 -2.77 3.63
N GLU A 93 -24.93 -3.06 2.38
CA GLU A 93 -26.26 -3.59 2.07
C GLU A 93 -26.36 -4.99 2.71
N HIS A 94 -27.46 -5.20 3.44
CA HIS A 94 -27.85 -6.46 4.09
C HIS A 94 -28.23 -7.52 3.05
#